data_AF-E3IWA8-F1
#
_entry.id   AF-E3IWA8-F1
#
_cell.length_a   1.000
_cell.length_b   1.000
_cell.length_c   1.000
_cell.angle_alpha   90.00
_cell.angle_beta   90.00
_cell.angle_gamma   90.00
#
_symmetry.space_group_name_H-M   'P 1'
#
loop_
_entity.id
_entity.type
_entity.pdbx_description
1 polymer ?
#
loop_
_entity_poly.entity_id
_entity_poly.type
_entity_poly.pdbx_seq_one_letter_code
_entity_poly.pdbx_strand_id
1 'polypeptide(L)'
;MNSETAELVEDITGRVQRAVCAGDYPAIVGLQGERTLVVSDYDYLFNWATALEFEIRTAARAQANATYRWVFAVAQVWFNDGETILARPLHTAPLQPEETEVISWMSYDADDGVDYGRVLFARRPNGQPVFDDAEYFDTPMHPLHRLPGSAMHRLLMAGIPDLAAALPR
;
A
#
# COMPACT_ATOMS: atom_id res chain seq x y z
N MET A 1 -5.58 -14.52 -5.47
CA MET A 1 -4.14 -14.49 -5.17
C MET A 1 -3.46 -15.87 -5.25
N ASN A 2 -2.50 -16.03 -6.16
CA ASN A 2 -1.55 -17.15 -6.20
C ASN A 2 -0.48 -17.08 -5.10
N SER A 3 0.28 -18.17 -4.93
CA SER A 3 1.29 -18.30 -3.87
C SER A 3 2.42 -17.28 -3.97
N GLU A 4 2.90 -16.96 -5.18
CA GLU A 4 4.00 -16.01 -5.36
C GLU A 4 3.58 -14.58 -5.01
N THR A 5 2.31 -14.23 -5.27
CA THR A 5 1.73 -12.95 -4.85
C THR A 5 1.52 -12.92 -3.33
N ALA A 6 1.09 -14.02 -2.72
CA ALA A 6 1.00 -14.14 -1.27
C ALA A 6 2.36 -13.93 -0.59
N GLU A 7 3.42 -14.57 -1.11
CA GLU A 7 4.80 -14.39 -0.60
C GLU A 7 5.28 -12.94 -0.74
N LEU A 8 4.93 -12.26 -1.84
CA LEU A 8 5.26 -10.84 -2.00
C LEU A 8 4.46 -9.96 -1.03
N VAL A 9 3.20 -10.28 -0.76
CA VAL A 9 2.39 -9.58 0.25
C VAL A 9 3.01 -9.74 1.63
N GLU A 10 3.40 -10.94 2.01
CA GLU A 10 4.09 -11.22 3.28
C GLU A 10 5.42 -10.47 3.41
N ASP A 11 6.26 -10.45 2.37
CA ASP A 11 7.53 -9.69 2.43
C ASP A 11 7.28 -8.19 2.59
N ILE A 12 6.41 -7.61 1.76
CA ILE A 12 6.18 -6.17 1.74
C ILE A 12 5.46 -5.70 3.01
N THR A 13 4.43 -6.42 3.46
CA THR A 13 3.78 -6.10 4.74
C THR A 13 4.74 -6.31 5.91
N GLY A 14 5.55 -7.36 5.93
CA GLY A 14 6.59 -7.58 6.94
C GLY A 14 7.64 -6.47 6.98
N ARG A 15 7.97 -5.84 5.84
CA ARG A 15 8.81 -4.62 5.81
C ARG A 15 8.11 -3.43 6.46
N VAL A 16 6.83 -3.22 6.18
CA VAL A 16 6.05 -2.16 6.84
C VAL A 16 5.94 -2.40 8.33
N GLN A 17 5.69 -3.64 8.78
CA GLN A 17 5.68 -4.01 10.20
C GLN A 17 7.00 -3.62 10.90
N ARG A 18 8.15 -3.93 10.26
CA ARG A 18 9.47 -3.54 10.79
C ARG A 18 9.63 -2.02 10.88
N ALA A 19 9.15 -1.27 9.89
CA ALA A 19 9.17 0.19 9.93
C ALA A 19 8.29 0.74 11.06
N VAL A 20 7.08 0.21 11.23
CA VAL A 20 6.16 0.59 12.33
C VAL A 20 6.78 0.30 13.70
N CYS A 21 7.48 -0.83 13.86
CA CYS A 21 8.25 -1.14 15.06
C CYS A 21 9.36 -0.11 15.34
N ALA A 22 9.95 0.47 14.30
CA ALA A 22 10.97 1.51 14.41
C ALA A 22 10.38 2.92 14.65
N GLY A 23 9.04 3.06 14.61
CA GLY A 23 8.35 4.35 14.74
C GLY A 23 8.16 5.09 13.42
N ASP A 24 8.46 4.44 12.29
CA ASP A 24 8.30 4.98 10.94
C ASP A 24 7.01 4.48 10.27
N TYR A 25 6.50 5.23 9.29
CA TYR A 25 5.24 4.92 8.60
C TYR A 25 5.33 5.08 7.07
N PRO A 26 6.30 4.43 6.39
CA PRO A 26 6.45 4.56 4.96
C PRO A 26 5.34 3.81 4.20
N ALA A 27 5.01 4.29 3.01
CA ALA A 27 4.49 3.42 1.97
C ALA A 27 5.65 2.61 1.38
N ILE A 28 5.44 1.30 1.17
CA ILE A 28 6.43 0.40 0.58
C ILE A 28 5.77 -0.34 -0.57
N VAL A 29 6.47 -0.41 -1.71
CA VAL A 29 6.03 -1.11 -2.92
C VAL A 29 7.08 -2.13 -3.33
N GLY A 30 6.66 -3.39 -3.46
CA GLY A 30 7.42 -4.45 -4.11
C GLY A 30 7.02 -4.56 -5.57
N LEU A 31 7.99 -4.57 -6.48
CA LEU A 31 7.80 -4.70 -7.92
C LEU A 31 8.55 -5.95 -8.40
N GLN A 32 7.84 -6.90 -8.99
CA GLN A 32 8.40 -8.08 -9.64
C GLN A 32 8.23 -7.97 -11.17
N GLY A 33 9.37 -7.96 -11.86
CA GLY A 33 9.49 -7.84 -13.32
C GLY A 33 10.78 -8.51 -13.79
N GLU A 34 11.57 -7.81 -14.60
CA GLU A 34 12.93 -8.27 -14.97
C GLU A 34 13.84 -8.50 -13.75
N ARG A 35 13.61 -7.72 -12.70
CA ARG A 35 14.22 -7.88 -11.37
C ARG A 35 13.21 -7.52 -10.29
N THR A 36 13.45 -7.99 -9.08
CA THR A 36 12.69 -7.58 -7.89
C THR A 36 13.22 -6.24 -7.38
N LEU A 37 12.34 -5.24 -7.28
CA LEU A 37 12.65 -3.92 -6.73
C LEU A 37 11.76 -3.65 -5.52
N VAL A 38 12.30 -2.92 -4.54
CA VAL A 38 11.53 -2.38 -3.41
C VAL A 38 11.70 -0.87 -3.41
N VAL A 39 10.59 -0.15 -3.37
CA VAL A 39 10.54 1.31 -3.37
C VAL A 39 9.75 1.76 -2.15
N SER A 40 10.21 2.81 -1.46
CA SER A 40 9.55 3.31 -0.27
C SER A 40 9.50 4.83 -0.24
N ASP A 41 8.49 5.38 0.43
CA ASP A 41 8.34 6.82 0.65
C ASP A 41 7.70 7.10 2.01
N TYR A 42 8.37 7.95 2.80
CA TYR A 42 8.01 8.25 4.18
C TYR A 42 7.02 9.42 4.28
N ASP A 43 6.89 10.22 3.22
CA ASP A 43 6.00 11.38 3.15
C ASP A 43 4.68 11.04 2.45
N TYR A 44 4.49 9.77 2.05
CA TYR A 44 3.35 9.29 1.28
C TYR A 44 2.00 9.70 1.89
N LEU A 45 1.83 9.56 3.20
CA LEU A 45 0.58 9.90 3.88
C LEU A 45 0.48 11.37 4.33
N PHE A 46 1.48 12.21 4.02
CA PHE A 46 1.50 13.59 4.48
C PHE A 46 0.43 14.45 3.80
N ASN A 47 0.31 14.34 2.47
CA ASN A 47 -0.79 14.93 1.71
C ASN A 47 -1.00 14.20 0.37
N TRP A 48 -2.05 14.60 -0.35
CA TRP A 48 -2.39 13.96 -1.62
C TRP A 48 -1.34 14.18 -2.73
N ALA A 49 -0.66 15.33 -2.75
CA ALA A 49 0.33 15.61 -3.79
C ALA A 49 1.57 14.72 -3.62
N THR A 50 2.04 14.51 -2.38
CA THR A 50 3.17 13.60 -2.09
C THR A 50 2.81 12.16 -2.41
N ALA A 51 1.59 11.72 -2.05
CA ALA A 51 1.08 10.40 -2.42
C ALA A 51 1.08 10.17 -3.93
N LEU A 52 0.53 11.12 -4.69
CA LEU A 52 0.45 11.03 -6.14
C LEU A 52 1.83 11.02 -6.80
N GLU A 53 2.75 11.89 -6.35
CA GLU A 53 4.12 11.93 -6.87
C GLU A 53 4.83 10.59 -6.67
N PHE A 54 4.69 9.98 -5.49
CA PHE A 54 5.25 8.67 -5.22
C PHE A 54 4.68 7.59 -6.15
N GLU A 55 3.36 7.57 -6.33
CA GLU A 55 2.70 6.58 -7.19
C GLU A 55 3.08 6.75 -8.67
N ILE A 56 3.22 7.99 -9.16
CA ILE A 56 3.70 8.24 -10.54
C ILE A 56 5.15 7.75 -10.70
N ARG A 57 6.05 8.12 -9.78
CA ARG A 57 7.46 7.67 -9.85
C ARG A 57 7.56 6.14 -9.77
N THR A 58 6.74 5.51 -8.94
CA THR A 58 6.72 4.06 -8.79
C THR A 58 6.15 3.37 -10.02
N ALA A 59 5.08 3.91 -10.63
CA ALA A 59 4.56 3.42 -11.91
C ALA A 59 5.61 3.49 -13.04
N ALA A 60 6.34 4.61 -13.14
CA ALA A 60 7.43 4.74 -14.11
C ALA A 60 8.54 3.70 -13.90
N ARG A 61 8.92 3.43 -12.64
CA ARG A 61 9.88 2.36 -12.30
C ARG A 61 9.35 0.97 -12.65
N ALA A 62 8.07 0.74 -12.40
CA ALA A 62 7.42 -0.53 -12.70
C ALA A 62 7.39 -0.81 -14.21
N GLN A 63 7.07 0.21 -15.02
CA GLN A 63 7.13 0.14 -16.49
C GLN A 63 8.56 -0.15 -16.98
N ALA A 64 9.55 0.61 -16.50
CA ALA A 64 10.96 0.41 -16.86
C ALA A 64 11.52 -0.96 -16.45
N ASN A 65 10.88 -1.62 -15.48
CA ASN A 65 11.24 -2.94 -14.97
C ASN A 65 10.42 -4.07 -15.61
N ALA A 66 9.54 -3.78 -16.58
CA ALA A 66 8.55 -4.72 -17.13
C ALA A 66 7.83 -5.52 -16.03
N THR A 67 7.34 -4.79 -15.03
CA THR A 67 6.72 -5.38 -13.83
C THR A 67 5.40 -6.05 -14.20
N TYR A 68 5.29 -7.34 -13.90
CA TYR A 68 4.07 -8.14 -14.10
C TYR A 68 3.32 -8.41 -12.79
N ARG A 69 4.00 -8.26 -11.63
CA ARG A 69 3.39 -8.41 -10.32
C ARG A 69 3.90 -7.32 -9.37
N TRP A 70 3.02 -6.77 -8.54
CA TRP A 70 3.43 -5.81 -7.51
C TRP A 70 2.52 -5.84 -6.28
N VAL A 71 3.08 -5.38 -5.16
CA VAL A 71 2.35 -5.16 -3.90
C VAL A 71 2.68 -3.76 -3.40
N PHE A 72 1.65 -3.00 -3.06
CA PHE A 72 1.72 -1.74 -2.36
C PHE A 72 1.23 -1.95 -0.93
N ALA A 73 1.96 -1.51 0.09
CA ALA A 73 1.51 -1.53 1.47
C ALA A 73 1.84 -0.23 2.22
N VAL A 74 0.93 0.19 3.10
CA VAL A 74 1.13 1.37 3.95
C VAL A 74 0.36 1.23 5.27
N ALA A 75 0.96 1.71 6.36
CA ALA A 75 0.33 1.72 7.67
C ALA A 75 -0.58 2.96 7.83
N GLN A 76 -1.83 2.75 8.24
CA GLN A 76 -2.83 3.80 8.42
C GLN A 76 -3.84 3.45 9.53
N VAL A 77 -4.64 4.43 9.94
CA VAL A 77 -5.78 4.21 10.84
C VAL A 77 -7.04 4.13 10.00
N TRP A 78 -7.84 3.09 10.24
CA TRP A 78 -9.13 2.87 9.60
C TRP A 78 -10.27 3.13 10.56
N PHE A 79 -11.35 3.67 10.03
CA PHE A 79 -12.67 3.71 10.64
C PHE A 79 -13.65 3.08 9.65
N ASN A 80 -14.43 2.11 10.08
CA ASN A 80 -15.43 1.44 9.27
C ASN A 80 -16.81 1.63 9.92
N ASP A 81 -17.70 2.38 9.27
CA ASP A 81 -19.06 2.63 9.74
C ASP A 81 -20.07 1.54 9.32
N GLY A 82 -19.60 0.49 8.65
CA GLY A 82 -20.42 -0.59 8.11
C GLY A 82 -20.78 -0.42 6.63
N GLU A 83 -20.60 0.77 6.06
CA GLU A 83 -20.82 1.06 4.64
C GLU A 83 -19.53 1.50 3.93
N THR A 84 -18.69 2.27 4.60
CA THR A 84 -17.48 2.88 4.05
C THR A 84 -16.29 2.71 5.00
N ILE A 85 -15.11 2.46 4.41
CA ILE A 85 -13.84 2.55 5.12
C ILE A 85 -13.25 3.94 4.89
N LEU A 86 -13.14 4.70 5.97
CA LEU A 86 -12.37 5.93 6.02
C LEU A 86 -10.98 5.63 6.55
N ALA A 87 -9.98 6.31 5.99
CA ALA A 87 -8.59 6.11 6.40
C ALA A 87 -7.88 7.44 6.64
N ARG A 88 -7.02 7.47 7.65
CA ARG A 88 -6.16 8.62 7.99
C ARG A 88 -4.75 8.19 8.36
N PRO A 89 -3.75 9.08 8.29
CA PRO A 89 -2.38 8.75 8.70
C PRO A 89 -2.26 8.48 10.20
N LEU A 90 -1.39 7.53 10.57
CA LEU A 90 -1.15 7.12 11.96
C LEU A 90 -0.69 8.27 12.88
N HIS A 91 0.06 9.24 12.35
CA HIS A 91 0.72 10.29 13.13
C HIS A 91 -0.14 11.54 13.38
N THR A 92 -1.42 11.55 12.98
CA THR A 92 -2.24 12.78 12.96
C THR A 92 -3.02 13.03 14.26
N ALA A 93 -3.50 12.00 14.94
CA ALA A 93 -4.29 12.09 16.16
C ALA A 93 -4.30 10.76 16.94
N PRO A 94 -4.51 10.80 18.27
CA PRO A 94 -4.75 9.59 19.06
C PRO A 94 -5.89 8.74 18.47
N LEU A 95 -5.77 7.43 18.61
CA LEU A 95 -6.80 6.48 18.18
C LEU A 95 -8.11 6.76 18.93
N GLN A 96 -9.20 6.92 18.18
CA GLN A 96 -10.56 7.10 18.68
C GLN A 96 -11.23 5.73 18.89
N PRO A 97 -12.31 5.67 19.68
CA PRO A 97 -13.16 4.47 19.71
C PRO A 97 -13.58 4.08 18.28
N GLU A 98 -13.63 2.77 17.99
CA GLU A 98 -14.00 2.19 16.68
C GLU A 98 -12.95 2.36 15.57
N GLU A 99 -11.89 3.14 15.80
CA GLU A 99 -10.75 3.16 14.91
C GLU A 99 -9.81 1.98 15.14
N THR A 100 -9.19 1.50 14.08
CA THR A 100 -8.23 0.39 14.12
C THR A 100 -6.97 0.75 13.34
N GLU A 101 -5.79 0.45 13.92
CA GLU A 101 -4.54 0.58 13.18
C GLU A 101 -4.36 -0.62 12.25
N VAL A 102 -4.02 -0.35 10.99
CA VAL A 102 -3.89 -1.37 9.95
C VAL A 102 -2.68 -1.10 9.07
N ILE A 103 -2.12 -2.16 8.49
CA ILE A 103 -1.31 -2.07 7.28
C ILE A 103 -2.21 -2.45 6.13
N SER A 104 -2.62 -1.47 5.33
CA SER A 104 -3.41 -1.77 4.13
C SER A 104 -2.49 -2.16 3.01
N TRP A 105 -2.93 -3.13 2.22
CA TRP A 105 -2.20 -3.54 1.04
C TRP A 105 -3.11 -3.71 -0.17
N MET A 106 -2.52 -3.44 -1.33
CA MET A 106 -3.09 -3.68 -2.65
C MET A 106 -2.05 -4.47 -3.44
N SER A 107 -2.47 -5.56 -4.07
CA SER A 107 -1.61 -6.33 -4.95
C SER A 107 -2.19 -6.39 -6.35
N TYR A 108 -1.33 -6.62 -7.31
CA TYR A 108 -1.68 -6.90 -8.68
C TYR A 108 -0.77 -7.99 -9.21
N ASP A 109 -1.36 -8.93 -9.93
CA ASP A 109 -0.70 -9.94 -10.73
C ASP A 109 -1.33 -9.93 -12.13
N ALA A 110 -0.51 -10.05 -13.19
CA ALA A 110 -0.99 -10.08 -14.56
C ALA A 110 -1.94 -11.26 -14.84
N ASP A 111 -1.81 -12.37 -14.10
CA ASP A 111 -2.60 -13.58 -14.25
C ASP A 111 -3.85 -13.59 -13.35
N ASP A 112 -3.76 -13.02 -12.14
CA ASP A 112 -4.85 -13.05 -11.13
C ASP A 112 -5.61 -11.73 -10.96
N GLY A 113 -5.10 -10.63 -11.53
CA GLY A 113 -5.69 -9.30 -11.38
C GLY A 113 -5.34 -8.65 -10.04
N VAL A 114 -6.29 -7.89 -9.49
CA VAL A 114 -6.09 -7.07 -8.29
C VAL A 114 -6.70 -7.72 -7.07
N ASP A 115 -5.92 -7.78 -5.99
CA ASP A 115 -6.37 -8.22 -4.68
C ASP A 115 -6.11 -7.14 -3.63
N TYR A 116 -6.96 -7.05 -2.60
CA TYR A 116 -6.84 -6.08 -1.52
C TYR A 116 -6.94 -6.76 -0.16
N GLY A 117 -6.31 -6.15 0.83
CA GLY A 117 -6.42 -6.62 2.20
C GLY A 117 -5.77 -5.71 3.21
N ARG A 118 -5.61 -6.25 4.41
CA ARG A 118 -4.97 -5.57 5.52
C ARG A 118 -4.20 -6.52 6.43
N VAL A 119 -3.36 -5.95 7.28
CA VAL A 119 -2.86 -6.59 8.51
C VAL A 119 -3.34 -5.73 9.66
N LEU A 120 -4.10 -6.30 10.59
CA LEU A 120 -4.50 -5.60 11.80
C LEU A 120 -3.32 -5.48 12.76
N PHE A 121 -3.24 -4.40 13.51
CA PHE A 121 -2.33 -4.35 14.65
C PHE A 121 -2.86 -3.49 15.79
N ALA A 122 -2.40 -3.82 16.99
CA ALA A 122 -2.69 -3.07 18.21
C ALA A 122 -1.40 -2.81 18.97
N ARG A 123 -1.39 -1.77 19.82
CA ARG A 123 -0.22 -1.44 20.64
C ARG A 123 -0.38 -1.98 22.05
N ARG A 124 0.69 -2.59 22.54
CA ARG A 124 0.87 -2.92 23.96
C ARG A 124 0.88 -1.63 24.79
N PRO A 125 0.69 -1.71 26.13
CA PRO A 125 0.79 -0.54 27.01
C PRO A 125 2.12 0.22 26.93
N ASN A 126 3.20 -0.44 26.51
CA ASN A 126 4.51 0.17 26.28
C ASN A 126 4.67 0.80 24.89
N GLY A 127 3.61 0.86 24.08
CA GLY A 127 3.60 1.42 22.72
C GLY A 127 4.06 0.47 21.61
N GLN A 128 4.55 -0.73 21.95
CA GLN A 128 5.04 -1.70 20.96
C GLN A 128 3.87 -2.30 20.16
N PRO A 129 3.92 -2.29 18.81
CA PRO A 129 2.88 -2.89 17.98
C PRO A 129 2.91 -4.42 18.05
N VAL A 130 1.73 -5.03 17.97
CA VAL A 130 1.49 -6.47 17.84
C VAL A 130 0.59 -6.65 16.62
N PHE A 131 1.10 -7.37 15.63
CA PHE A 131 0.45 -7.57 14.35
C PHE A 131 -0.31 -8.90 14.33
N ASP A 132 -1.44 -8.91 13.65
CA ASP A 132 -2.17 -10.12 13.27
C ASP A 132 -1.63 -10.67 11.94
N ASP A 133 -2.24 -11.75 11.45
CA ASP A 133 -1.98 -12.27 10.11
C ASP A 133 -2.57 -11.36 9.02
N ALA A 134 -2.08 -11.49 7.79
CA ALA A 134 -2.62 -10.76 6.65
C ALA A 134 -3.99 -11.31 6.23
N GLU A 135 -5.00 -10.44 6.22
CA GLU A 135 -6.37 -10.72 5.81
C GLU A 135 -6.64 -10.23 4.39
N TYR A 136 -7.29 -11.05 3.58
CA TYR A 136 -7.82 -10.68 2.26
C TYR A 136 -9.28 -10.23 2.36
N PHE A 137 -9.68 -9.22 1.59
CA PHE A 137 -11.10 -8.89 1.44
C PHE A 137 -11.70 -9.70 0.29
N ASP A 138 -12.60 -10.61 0.63
CA ASP A 138 -13.47 -11.34 -0.29
C ASP A 138 -14.61 -10.48 -0.86
N THR A 139 -14.90 -9.36 -0.22
CA THR A 139 -15.94 -8.42 -0.61
C THR A 139 -15.37 -7.36 -1.56
N PRO A 140 -16.05 -7.05 -2.68
CA PRO A 140 -15.60 -6.02 -3.61
C PRO A 140 -15.47 -4.66 -2.91
N MET A 141 -14.27 -4.28 -2.50
CA MET A 141 -14.01 -2.91 -2.06
C MET A 141 -14.25 -2.02 -3.27
N HIS A 142 -15.24 -1.13 -3.17
CA HIS A 142 -15.37 -0.07 -4.15
C HIS A 142 -14.17 0.84 -3.94
N PRO A 143 -13.20 0.88 -4.89
CA PRO A 143 -12.04 1.71 -4.70
C PRO A 143 -12.53 3.14 -4.75
N LEU A 144 -12.69 3.76 -3.58
CA LEU A 144 -12.73 5.20 -3.49
C LEU A 144 -11.50 5.67 -4.26
N HIS A 145 -11.64 6.71 -5.10
CA HIS A 145 -10.64 7.17 -6.08
C HIS A 145 -9.26 7.55 -5.49
N ARG A 146 -9.05 7.32 -4.19
CA ARG A 146 -7.92 7.72 -3.35
C ARG A 146 -7.38 6.58 -2.48
N LEU A 147 -7.71 5.31 -2.76
CA LEU A 147 -7.05 4.20 -2.07
C LEU A 147 -5.54 4.19 -2.39
N PRO A 148 -4.68 3.83 -1.43
CA PRO A 148 -3.26 3.73 -1.69
C PRO A 148 -2.93 2.79 -2.84
N GLY A 149 -2.08 3.23 -3.78
CA GLY A 149 -1.72 2.47 -4.97
C GLY A 149 -2.71 2.57 -6.15
N SER A 150 -3.86 3.23 -5.97
CA SER A 150 -4.89 3.32 -7.02
C SER A 150 -4.51 4.22 -8.21
N ALA A 151 -3.68 5.25 -8.02
CA ALA A 151 -3.16 6.05 -9.12
C ALA A 151 -2.09 5.25 -9.87
N MET A 152 -1.16 4.60 -9.16
CA MET A 152 -0.16 3.71 -9.74
C MET A 152 -0.82 2.61 -10.59
N HIS A 153 -1.83 1.91 -10.06
CA HIS A 153 -2.53 0.86 -10.79
C HIS A 153 -3.17 1.40 -12.08
N ARG A 154 -3.90 2.53 -12.01
CA ARG A 154 -4.50 3.15 -13.20
C ARG A 154 -3.46 3.53 -14.25
N LEU A 155 -2.33 4.07 -13.81
CA LEU A 155 -1.22 4.45 -14.69
C LEU A 155 -0.62 3.25 -15.42
N LEU A 156 -0.48 2.11 -14.73
CA LEU A 156 0.00 0.87 -15.33
C LEU A 156 -1.02 0.25 -16.29
N MET A 157 -2.32 0.32 -15.98
CA MET A 157 -3.39 -0.26 -16.81
C MET A 157 -3.73 0.59 -18.04
N ALA A 158 -3.60 1.92 -17.95
CA ALA A 158 -3.88 2.82 -19.07
C ALA A 158 -2.85 2.70 -20.21
N GLY A 159 -1.75 1.97 -20.02
CA GLY A 159 -0.72 1.78 -21.03
C GLY A 159 -0.06 3.08 -21.48
N ILE A 160 -0.09 4.14 -20.65
CA ILE A 160 0.51 5.44 -20.97
C ILE A 160 2.03 5.23 -21.06
N PRO A 161 2.65 5.38 -22.25
CA PRO A 161 4.09 5.23 -22.39
C PRO A 161 4.80 6.37 -21.68
N ASP A 162 5.84 6.04 -20.91
CA ASP A 162 6.81 6.96 -20.31
C ASP A 162 6.19 8.10 -19.48
N LEU A 163 5.66 7.74 -18.31
CA LEU A 163 5.13 8.68 -17.32
C LEU A 163 6.18 9.64 -16.74
N ALA A 164 7.46 9.26 -16.78
CA ALA A 164 8.56 10.10 -16.27
C ALA A 164 8.84 11.30 -17.19
N ALA A 165 8.53 11.21 -18.49
CA ALA A 165 8.66 12.32 -19.42
C ALA A 165 7.70 13.48 -19.12
N ALA A 166 6.59 13.21 -18.42
CA ALA A 166 5.54 14.20 -18.13
C ALA A 166 5.70 14.93 -16.77
N LEU A 167 6.65 14.53 -15.93
CA LEU A 167 6.90 15.19 -14.65
C LEU A 167 7.93 16.33 -14.81
N PRO A 168 7.67 17.54 -14.25
CA PRO A 168 8.69 18.58 -14.20
C PRO A 168 9.88 18.11 -13.35
N ARG A 169 11.09 18.41 -13.84
CA ARG A 169 12.36 18.09 -13.17
C ARG A 169 12.59 18.95 -11.93
#